data_AF-A0AAV0ZNZ2-F1
#
_entry.id   AF-A0AAV0ZNZ2-F1
#
_cell.length_a   1.000
_cell.length_b   1.000
_cell.length_c   1.000
_cell.angle_alpha   90.00
_cell.angle_beta   90.00
_cell.angle_gamma   90.00
#
_symmetry.space_group_name_H-M   'P 1'
#
loop_
_entity.id
_entity.type
_entity.pdbx_description
1 polymer ?
#
loop_
_entity_poly.entity_id
_entity_poly.type
_entity_poly.pdbx_seq_one_letter_code
_entity_poly.pdbx_strand_id
1 'polypeptide(L)'
;MSPPLQPLTITNLPSLPDLLLTALSVCFLFTSSRSHNTTTTSTNCPFLSFPLNPRRFLKIPAMSQTATSSLSSSSSSNRRHNFASPQSLSEWLKPRLPSDSFATWGVKPGTKNVHNLWLELSQGETLLEDSNPPIRTVQVVTVRVIGKDGKVLVESHQELSDGRVRERGRPLSEKMKPNEEPESAAVRGIKEELGSVIGDETEVCDIVTIDPNSYVMRVEERNSGSYPGLPGCYVLHSLNATVEGLPEGDFCTDEVDEYADSDEKKVAHEAVSVKKHYWKWVSADSIQP
;
A
#
# COMPACT_ATOMS: atom_id res chain seq x y z
N MET A 1 -2.01 47.63 -38.93
CA MET A 1 -0.71 47.25 -38.33
C MET A 1 -0.99 46.98 -36.86
N SER A 2 -1.10 45.72 -36.48
CA SER A 2 -1.36 45.28 -35.11
C SER A 2 -0.03 45.21 -34.33
N PRO A 3 -0.01 45.49 -33.02
CA PRO A 3 1.23 45.41 -32.24
C PRO A 3 1.63 43.95 -32.02
N PRO A 4 2.93 43.66 -31.82
CA PRO A 4 3.41 42.31 -31.60
C PRO A 4 2.99 41.79 -30.21
N LEU A 5 2.53 40.54 -30.18
CA LEU A 5 2.27 39.79 -28.95
C LEU A 5 3.56 39.60 -28.15
N GLN A 6 3.55 40.02 -26.88
CA GLN A 6 4.64 39.77 -25.94
C GLN A 6 4.67 38.29 -25.52
N PRO A 7 5.84 37.67 -25.34
CA PRO A 7 5.94 36.30 -24.83
C PRO A 7 5.40 36.22 -23.40
N LEU A 8 4.53 35.26 -23.14
CA LEU A 8 4.05 34.92 -21.81
C LEU A 8 5.25 34.55 -20.92
N THR A 9 5.41 35.34 -19.87
CA THR A 9 6.38 35.12 -18.80
C THR A 9 5.98 33.83 -18.08
N ILE A 10 6.83 32.80 -18.17
CA ILE A 10 6.71 31.61 -17.33
C ILE A 10 7.02 32.05 -15.91
N THR A 11 5.99 32.28 -15.12
CA THR A 11 6.11 32.49 -13.68
C THR A 11 6.56 31.19 -13.05
N ASN A 12 7.82 31.14 -12.63
CA ASN A 12 8.33 30.15 -11.69
C ASN A 12 7.44 30.17 -10.44
N LEU A 13 6.58 29.16 -10.31
CA LEU A 13 5.92 28.88 -9.04
C LEU A 13 6.93 28.26 -8.08
N PRO A 14 6.95 28.68 -6.80
CA PRO A 14 7.77 28.03 -5.79
C PRO A 14 7.30 26.59 -5.59
N SER A 15 8.23 25.65 -5.63
CA SER A 15 8.00 24.24 -5.29
C SER A 15 7.54 24.14 -3.83
N LEU A 16 6.29 23.75 -3.63
CA LEU A 16 5.73 23.40 -2.33
C LEU A 16 6.42 22.13 -1.77
N PRO A 17 6.50 21.96 -0.44
CA PRO A 17 7.24 20.86 0.16
C PRO A 17 6.56 19.49 -0.11
N ASP A 18 7.35 18.57 -0.66
CA ASP A 18 7.03 17.17 -0.94
C ASP A 18 6.64 16.40 0.34
N LEU A 19 5.35 16.09 0.50
CA LEU A 19 4.82 15.39 1.68
C LEU A 19 4.06 14.10 1.35
N LEU A 20 4.29 13.53 0.17
CA LEU A 20 3.35 12.57 -0.41
C LEU A 20 4.00 11.20 -0.71
N LEU A 21 3.47 10.17 -0.05
CA LEU A 21 3.78 8.72 -0.11
C LEU A 21 5.20 8.28 0.20
N THR A 22 5.38 8.00 1.48
CA THR A 22 6.55 7.30 2.00
C THR A 22 6.13 6.47 3.18
N ALA A 23 6.33 5.17 3.04
CA ALA A 23 5.84 4.11 3.91
C ALA A 23 4.31 3.97 3.93
N LEU A 24 3.93 2.71 3.76
CA LEU A 24 2.64 2.08 3.95
C LEU A 24 3.07 0.75 4.61
N SER A 25 2.54 0.48 5.80
CA SER A 25 2.94 -0.62 6.69
C SER A 25 2.18 -1.87 6.31
N VAL A 26 2.86 -2.97 6.03
CA VAL A 26 2.21 -4.25 5.74
C VAL A 26 2.56 -5.23 6.84
N CYS A 27 1.58 -5.63 7.65
CA CYS A 27 1.73 -6.78 8.53
C CYS A 27 0.97 -8.02 7.99
N PHE A 28 1.45 -9.19 8.39
CA PHE A 28 0.75 -10.45 8.21
C PHE A 28 0.39 -10.96 9.61
N LEU A 29 -0.90 -11.19 9.86
CA LEU A 29 -1.35 -11.95 11.02
C LEU A 29 -2.03 -13.22 10.50
N PHE A 30 -1.32 -14.35 10.58
CA PHE A 30 -1.96 -15.65 10.58
C PHE A 30 -2.43 -15.97 12.00
N THR A 31 -3.73 -15.95 12.24
CA THR A 31 -4.31 -16.45 13.49
C THR A 31 -4.14 -17.97 13.54
N SER A 32 -3.06 -18.43 14.18
CA SER A 32 -2.93 -19.83 14.55
C SER A 32 -3.85 -20.11 15.74
N SER A 33 -5.09 -20.50 15.47
CA SER A 33 -6.02 -20.90 16.54
C SER A 33 -5.50 -22.19 17.19
N ARG A 34 -5.00 -22.06 18.42
CA ARG A 34 -4.61 -23.18 19.27
C ARG A 34 -5.89 -23.89 19.71
N SER A 35 -6.13 -25.06 19.12
CA SER A 35 -7.27 -25.92 19.47
C SER A 35 -7.22 -26.29 20.96
N HIS A 36 -8.12 -25.70 21.75
CA HIS A 36 -8.53 -26.24 23.03
C HIS A 36 -9.97 -26.75 22.89
N ASN A 37 -10.12 -28.06 23.05
CA ASN A 37 -11.39 -28.75 23.10
C ASN A 37 -12.23 -28.25 24.29
N THR A 38 -13.36 -27.62 24.01
CA THR A 38 -14.51 -27.62 24.93
C THR A 38 -15.83 -27.55 24.17
N THR A 39 -16.73 -28.41 24.63
CA THR A 39 -17.99 -28.86 24.06
C THR A 39 -19.13 -27.86 24.27
N THR A 40 -20.01 -27.69 23.25
CA THR A 40 -21.44 -27.24 23.30
C THR A 40 -21.75 -25.87 23.92
N THR A 41 -22.52 -24.96 23.30
CA THR A 41 -23.94 -25.06 22.90
C THR A 41 -24.31 -24.01 21.85
N SER A 42 -25.31 -24.33 21.02
CA SER A 42 -25.84 -23.50 19.94
C SER A 42 -26.64 -22.28 20.42
N THR A 43 -26.58 -21.17 19.68
CA THR A 43 -27.73 -20.28 19.45
C THR A 43 -27.67 -19.66 18.06
N ASN A 44 -28.84 -19.59 17.45
CA ASN A 44 -29.13 -19.34 16.04
C ASN A 44 -28.89 -17.89 15.58
N CYS A 45 -28.41 -17.71 14.35
CA CYS A 45 -28.70 -16.53 13.53
C CYS A 45 -29.29 -16.97 12.18
N PRO A 46 -30.32 -16.30 11.62
CA PRO A 46 -31.05 -16.79 10.45
C PRO A 46 -30.54 -16.19 9.13
N PHE A 47 -30.55 -17.04 8.10
CA PHE A 47 -30.81 -16.76 6.67
C PHE A 47 -30.01 -15.66 5.95
N LEU A 48 -29.13 -16.09 5.03
CA LEU A 48 -29.31 -15.89 3.58
C LEU A 48 -28.70 -17.10 2.83
N SER A 49 -29.55 -17.79 2.07
CA SER A 49 -29.24 -19.03 1.35
C SER A 49 -29.46 -18.79 -0.15
N PHE A 50 -28.48 -19.07 -1.00
CA PHE A 50 -28.70 -19.34 -2.44
C PHE A 50 -27.59 -20.29 -2.99
N PRO A 51 -27.88 -21.04 -4.07
CA PRO A 51 -27.69 -22.49 -4.09
C PRO A 51 -26.40 -22.97 -4.75
N LEU A 52 -25.76 -23.96 -4.14
CA LEU A 52 -24.78 -24.83 -4.80
C LEU A 52 -25.52 -25.96 -5.51
N ASN A 53 -25.45 -25.98 -6.85
CA ASN A 53 -25.84 -27.16 -7.63
C ASN A 53 -24.59 -27.92 -8.07
N PRO A 54 -24.48 -29.24 -7.79
CA PRO A 54 -23.36 -30.08 -8.18
C PRO A 54 -23.66 -30.83 -9.48
N ARG A 55 -22.66 -31.01 -10.36
CA ARG A 55 -22.55 -32.00 -11.46
C ARG A 55 -21.32 -31.59 -12.30
N ARG A 56 -20.42 -32.44 -12.80
CA ARG A 56 -20.25 -33.89 -12.84
C ARG A 56 -18.80 -34.13 -13.31
N PHE A 57 -18.17 -35.17 -12.79
CA PHE A 57 -16.95 -35.77 -13.33
C PHE A 57 -17.13 -36.23 -14.78
N LEU A 58 -16.12 -36.04 -15.64
CA LEU A 58 -15.76 -36.96 -16.73
C LEU A 58 -14.25 -36.90 -17.01
N LYS A 59 -13.71 -38.06 -17.39
CA LYS A 59 -12.30 -38.49 -17.34
C LYS A 59 -11.83 -38.89 -18.75
N ILE A 60 -10.73 -38.26 -19.25
CA ILE A 60 -9.63 -38.78 -20.15
C ILE A 60 -10.06 -39.17 -21.62
N PRO A 61 -9.26 -39.02 -22.72
CA PRO A 61 -7.82 -39.32 -22.91
C PRO A 61 -6.93 -38.39 -23.77
N ALA A 62 -5.63 -38.69 -23.69
CA ALA A 62 -4.50 -38.14 -24.45
C ALA A 62 -4.46 -38.60 -25.93
N MET A 63 -3.87 -37.77 -26.82
CA MET A 63 -2.78 -38.13 -27.77
C MET A 63 -2.50 -37.04 -28.84
N SER A 64 -1.20 -36.86 -29.09
CA SER A 64 -0.51 -36.50 -30.35
C SER A 64 -0.36 -35.05 -30.84
N GLN A 65 0.88 -34.85 -31.31
CA GLN A 65 1.56 -33.68 -31.84
C GLN A 65 1.12 -33.35 -33.28
N THR A 66 1.14 -32.07 -33.67
CA THR A 66 1.77 -31.60 -34.93
C THR A 66 1.92 -30.07 -34.91
N ALA A 67 3.05 -29.62 -35.44
CA ALA A 67 3.47 -28.22 -35.57
C ALA A 67 2.66 -27.44 -36.61
N THR A 68 2.48 -26.13 -36.39
CA THR A 68 2.53 -25.09 -37.44
C THR A 68 2.58 -23.67 -36.86
N SER A 69 3.65 -22.96 -37.25
CA SER A 69 3.71 -21.53 -37.61
C SER A 69 3.09 -20.46 -36.70
N SER A 70 3.96 -19.81 -35.94
CA SER A 70 4.16 -18.35 -35.91
C SER A 70 3.02 -17.47 -36.46
N LEU A 71 2.13 -17.03 -35.58
CA LEU A 71 1.55 -15.69 -35.62
C LEU A 71 1.85 -15.03 -34.28
N SER A 72 2.73 -14.04 -34.32
CA SER A 72 3.01 -13.12 -33.23
C SER A 72 1.78 -12.25 -33.00
N SER A 73 0.86 -12.72 -32.16
CA SER A 73 -0.10 -11.86 -31.48
C SER A 73 0.66 -11.20 -30.32
N SER A 74 1.07 -9.96 -30.55
CA SER A 74 1.50 -8.99 -29.55
C SER A 74 0.35 -8.73 -28.58
N SER A 75 0.13 -9.70 -27.70
CA SER A 75 -0.56 -9.49 -26.44
C SER A 75 0.50 -8.96 -25.49
N SER A 76 0.40 -7.67 -25.19
CA SER A 76 1.10 -6.98 -24.11
C SER A 76 0.69 -7.61 -22.77
N SER A 77 1.09 -8.87 -22.58
CA SER A 77 1.04 -9.52 -21.29
C SER A 77 2.02 -8.73 -20.43
N ASN A 78 1.49 -8.00 -19.44
CA ASN A 78 2.25 -7.43 -18.34
C ASN A 78 3.15 -8.53 -17.78
N ARG A 79 4.39 -8.63 -18.27
CA ARG A 79 5.37 -9.55 -17.71
C ARG A 79 5.67 -9.01 -16.34
N ARG A 80 5.09 -9.61 -15.31
CA ARG A 80 5.48 -9.35 -13.93
C ARG A 80 6.98 -9.65 -13.86
N HIS A 81 7.79 -8.61 -13.66
CA HIS A 81 9.23 -8.75 -13.52
C HIS A 81 9.51 -9.37 -12.15
N ASN A 82 9.72 -10.68 -12.14
CA ASN A 82 10.11 -11.39 -10.93
C ASN A 82 11.65 -11.40 -10.85
N PHE A 83 12.19 -10.68 -9.88
CA PHE A 83 13.62 -10.66 -9.60
C PHE A 83 13.95 -11.71 -8.54
N ALA A 84 14.95 -12.55 -8.78
CA ALA A 84 15.33 -13.62 -7.86
C ALA A 84 16.03 -13.12 -6.58
N SER A 85 16.58 -11.90 -6.62
CA SER A 85 17.24 -11.27 -5.48
C SER A 85 17.26 -9.75 -5.58
N PRO A 86 17.46 -9.04 -4.46
CA PRO A 86 17.72 -7.60 -4.44
C PRO A 86 18.88 -7.18 -5.36
N GLN A 87 19.92 -8.01 -5.45
CA GLN A 87 21.06 -7.77 -6.34
C GLN A 87 20.65 -7.79 -7.81
N SER A 88 19.86 -8.79 -8.22
CA SER A 88 19.37 -8.86 -9.61
C SER A 88 18.44 -7.69 -9.99
N LEU A 89 17.65 -7.19 -9.02
CA LEU A 89 16.87 -5.96 -9.20
C LEU A 89 17.79 -4.74 -9.35
N SER A 90 18.81 -4.62 -8.50
CA SER A 90 19.79 -3.53 -8.57
C SER A 90 20.48 -3.48 -9.94
N GLU A 91 20.95 -4.63 -10.44
CA GLU A 91 21.61 -4.74 -11.74
C GLU A 91 20.69 -4.35 -12.91
N TRP A 92 19.40 -4.66 -12.81
CA TRP A 92 18.42 -4.26 -13.81
C TRP A 92 18.11 -2.75 -13.76
N LEU A 93 18.06 -2.14 -12.57
CA LEU A 93 17.77 -0.71 -12.37
C LEU A 93 18.94 0.21 -12.72
N LYS A 94 20.18 -0.18 -12.39
CA LYS A 94 21.40 0.63 -12.60
C LYS A 94 21.53 1.28 -13.98
N PRO A 95 21.35 0.57 -15.10
CA PRO A 95 21.46 1.19 -16.43
C PRO A 95 20.23 2.00 -16.85
N ARG A 96 19.14 1.97 -16.08
CA ARG A 96 17.83 2.56 -16.43
C ARG A 96 17.46 3.80 -15.61
N LEU A 97 18.12 4.01 -14.47
CA LEU A 97 17.87 5.15 -13.58
C LEU A 97 19.05 6.12 -13.56
N PRO A 98 18.83 7.43 -13.30
CA PRO A 98 19.91 8.37 -13.08
C PRO A 98 20.79 7.95 -11.90
N SER A 99 22.10 7.78 -12.13
CA SER A 99 23.06 7.29 -11.13
C SER A 99 23.05 8.09 -9.83
N ASP A 100 23.00 9.42 -9.93
CA ASP A 100 23.00 10.31 -8.76
C ASP A 100 21.77 10.09 -7.89
N SER A 101 20.59 9.91 -8.49
CA SER A 101 19.35 9.63 -7.76
C SER A 101 19.34 8.24 -7.16
N PHE A 102 19.73 7.21 -7.93
CA PHE A 102 19.76 5.82 -7.47
C PHE A 102 20.75 5.61 -6.31
N ALA A 103 21.88 6.31 -6.32
CA ALA A 103 22.87 6.27 -5.24
C ALA A 103 22.34 6.81 -3.89
N THR A 104 21.24 7.57 -3.87
CA THR A 104 20.64 8.10 -2.63
C THR A 104 19.72 7.13 -1.91
N TRP A 105 19.38 5.99 -2.52
CA TRP A 105 18.46 5.01 -1.94
C TRP A 105 19.06 4.37 -0.69
N GLY A 106 18.34 4.41 0.44
CA GLY A 106 18.81 3.94 1.75
C GLY A 106 19.82 4.87 2.44
N VAL A 107 20.42 5.83 1.73
CA VAL A 107 21.40 6.77 2.28
C VAL A 107 20.74 8.08 2.70
N LYS A 108 19.97 8.71 1.80
CA LYS A 108 19.29 9.97 2.09
C LYS A 108 18.14 9.74 3.09
N PRO A 109 17.94 10.61 4.09
CA PRO A 109 16.80 10.53 5.01
C PRO A 109 15.47 10.35 4.28
N GLY A 110 14.73 9.33 4.71
CA GLY A 110 13.40 9.02 4.22
C GLY A 110 13.35 8.28 2.88
N THR A 111 14.47 7.95 2.24
CA THR A 111 14.46 7.04 1.08
C THR A 111 14.46 5.58 1.53
N LYS A 112 13.80 4.74 0.74
CA LYS A 112 13.86 3.29 0.86
C LYS A 112 15.08 2.76 0.09
N ASN A 113 15.49 1.53 0.37
CA ASN A 113 16.61 0.89 -0.32
C ASN A 113 16.13 -0.17 -1.33
N VAL A 114 17.07 -0.80 -2.05
CA VAL A 114 16.72 -1.83 -3.05
C VAL A 114 16.04 -3.05 -2.43
N HIS A 115 16.38 -3.41 -1.19
CA HIS A 115 15.74 -4.52 -0.47
C HIS A 115 14.25 -4.24 -0.25
N ASN A 116 13.89 -3.02 0.17
CA ASN A 116 12.49 -2.62 0.29
C ASN A 116 11.73 -2.78 -1.05
N LEU A 117 12.30 -2.29 -2.17
CA LEU A 117 11.60 -2.38 -3.46
C LEU A 117 11.47 -3.83 -3.92
N TRP A 118 12.49 -4.65 -3.67
CA TRP A 118 12.46 -6.06 -3.99
C TRP A 118 11.38 -6.81 -3.20
N LEU A 119 11.21 -6.53 -1.91
CA LEU A 119 10.14 -7.08 -1.07
C LEU A 119 8.75 -6.65 -1.58
N GLU A 120 8.58 -5.37 -1.92
CA GLU A 120 7.33 -4.86 -2.49
C GLU A 120 6.95 -5.57 -3.81
N LEU A 121 7.95 -5.91 -4.63
CA LEU A 121 7.76 -6.67 -5.88
C LEU A 121 7.49 -8.16 -5.61
N SER A 122 8.20 -8.78 -4.67
CA SER A 122 8.04 -10.20 -4.35
C SER A 122 6.67 -10.50 -3.74
N GLN A 123 6.13 -9.56 -2.97
CA GLN A 123 4.79 -9.61 -2.39
C GLN A 123 3.69 -9.15 -3.37
N GLY A 124 4.07 -8.57 -4.52
CA GLY A 124 3.16 -8.14 -5.57
C GLY A 124 2.42 -6.83 -5.28
N GLU A 125 2.83 -6.08 -4.27
CA GLU A 125 2.26 -4.77 -3.90
C GLU A 125 2.64 -3.67 -4.88
N THR A 126 3.74 -3.90 -5.61
CA THR A 126 4.28 -2.99 -6.61
C THR A 126 4.44 -3.73 -7.93
N LEU A 127 4.20 -3.01 -9.02
CA LEU A 127 4.54 -3.44 -10.37
C LEU A 127 5.60 -2.52 -10.95
N LEU A 128 6.54 -3.07 -11.71
CA LEU A 128 7.46 -2.30 -12.54
C LEU A 128 7.14 -2.55 -14.01
N GLU A 129 6.81 -1.48 -14.71
CA GLU A 129 6.72 -1.49 -16.17
C GLU A 129 8.12 -1.34 -16.79
N ASP A 130 8.44 -2.15 -17.79
CA ASP A 130 9.72 -2.12 -18.52
C ASP A 130 9.74 -0.98 -19.54
N SER A 131 9.62 0.24 -19.02
CA SER A 131 9.86 1.49 -19.72
C SER A 131 11.25 2.03 -19.36
N ASN A 132 11.65 3.14 -19.99
CA ASN A 132 12.96 3.75 -19.75
C ASN A 132 12.81 5.27 -19.49
N PRO A 133 12.87 5.73 -18.22
CA PRO A 133 13.03 4.93 -16.99
C PRO A 133 11.80 4.07 -16.69
N PRO A 134 11.94 2.97 -15.91
CA PRO A 134 10.83 2.11 -15.54
C PRO A 134 9.82 2.84 -14.65
N ILE A 135 8.54 2.50 -14.78
CA ILE A 135 7.46 3.10 -14.00
C ILE A 135 7.03 2.15 -12.88
N ARG A 136 7.02 2.65 -11.65
CA ARG A 136 6.57 1.93 -10.46
C ARG A 136 5.09 2.17 -10.20
N THR A 137 4.25 1.17 -10.40
CA THR A 137 2.82 1.28 -10.11
C THR A 137 2.48 0.70 -8.75
N VAL A 138 1.73 1.44 -7.95
CA VAL A 138 1.25 1.01 -6.62
C VAL A 138 -0.22 1.36 -6.45
N GLN A 139 -0.98 0.42 -5.90
CA GLN A 139 -2.34 0.64 -5.46
C GLN A 139 -2.35 0.92 -3.96
N VAL A 140 -3.02 2.01 -3.56
CA VAL A 140 -2.99 2.51 -2.18
C VAL A 140 -4.39 2.90 -1.76
N VAL A 141 -4.84 2.38 -0.63
CA VAL A 141 -6.03 2.87 0.05
C VAL A 141 -5.66 4.02 0.97
N THR A 142 -6.48 5.06 1.03
CA THR A 142 -6.37 6.18 1.96
C THR A 142 -7.67 6.28 2.72
N VAL A 143 -7.60 6.20 4.05
CA VAL A 143 -8.76 6.19 4.92
C VAL A 143 -8.82 7.48 5.72
N ARG A 144 -9.84 8.30 5.47
CA ARG A 144 -10.19 9.43 6.33
C ARG A 144 -11.02 8.89 7.50
N VAL A 145 -10.35 8.66 8.62
CA VAL A 145 -11.04 8.30 9.87
C VAL A 145 -11.66 9.56 10.47
N ILE A 146 -12.99 9.58 10.56
CA ILE A 146 -13.78 10.72 11.03
C ILE A 146 -14.09 10.54 12.52
N GLY A 147 -13.70 11.52 13.33
CA GLY A 147 -13.96 11.59 14.76
C GLY A 147 -15.37 12.12 15.05
N LYS A 148 -15.79 12.02 16.31
CA LYS A 148 -17.14 12.44 16.77
C LYS A 148 -17.43 13.93 16.55
N ASP A 149 -16.40 14.77 16.52
CA ASP A 149 -16.48 16.21 16.30
C ASP A 149 -16.28 16.62 14.83
N GLY A 150 -16.28 15.64 13.91
CA GLY A 150 -16.06 15.86 12.48
C GLY A 150 -14.60 16.13 12.12
N LYS A 151 -13.67 16.06 13.07
CA LYS A 151 -12.23 16.07 12.76
C LYS A 151 -11.83 14.78 12.06
N VAL A 152 -10.69 14.86 11.39
CA VAL A 152 -10.11 13.73 10.67
C VAL A 152 -8.81 13.35 11.34
N LEU A 153 -8.60 12.05 11.52
CA LEU A 153 -7.34 11.52 12.01
C LEU A 153 -6.28 11.62 10.91
N VAL A 154 -5.14 12.23 11.23
CA VAL A 154 -3.98 12.27 10.36
C VAL A 154 -2.76 11.71 11.07
N GLU A 155 -1.95 10.99 10.32
CA GLU A 155 -0.60 10.66 10.70
C GLU A 155 0.22 11.94 10.57
N SER A 156 0.75 12.43 11.69
CA SER A 156 1.56 13.65 11.75
C SER A 156 3.02 13.39 11.41
N HIS A 157 3.60 12.30 11.93
CA HIS A 157 4.96 11.85 11.64
C HIS A 157 5.11 10.39 12.02
N GLN A 158 6.21 9.78 11.56
CA GLN A 158 6.59 8.41 11.89
C GLN A 158 8.02 8.37 12.43
N GLU A 159 8.29 7.42 13.30
CA GLU A 159 9.63 7.03 13.72
C GLU A 159 10.05 5.75 12.97
N LEU A 160 11.21 5.79 12.31
CA LEU A 160 11.74 4.66 11.54
C LEU A 160 12.61 3.75 12.39
N SER A 161 12.83 2.54 11.90
CA SER A 161 13.71 1.52 12.51
C SER A 161 15.14 2.00 12.80
N ASP A 162 15.65 2.91 11.98
CA ASP A 162 16.95 3.57 12.11
C ASP A 162 16.97 4.82 13.01
N GLY A 163 15.83 5.13 13.67
CA GLY A 163 15.67 6.26 14.58
C GLY A 163 15.41 7.60 13.89
N ARG A 164 15.36 7.66 12.55
CA ARG A 164 15.00 8.89 11.84
C ARG A 164 13.50 9.16 11.99
N VAL A 165 13.15 10.43 12.18
CA VAL A 165 11.75 10.89 12.14
C VAL A 165 11.41 11.35 10.74
N ARG A 166 10.20 11.05 10.32
CA ARG A 166 9.70 11.43 9.01
C ARG A 166 8.34 12.08 9.12
N GLU A 167 8.30 13.38 8.79
CA GLU A 167 7.06 14.15 8.78
C GLU A 167 6.04 13.56 7.80
N ARG A 168 4.78 13.64 8.22
CA ARG A 168 3.57 13.29 7.49
C ARG A 168 2.63 14.49 7.62
N GLY A 169 1.33 14.24 7.62
CA GLY A 169 0.30 15.26 7.53
C GLY A 169 -0.82 14.80 6.61
N ARG A 170 -1.12 13.50 6.65
CA ARG A 170 -2.06 12.84 5.74
C ARG A 170 -2.87 11.80 6.49
N PRO A 171 -4.05 11.41 5.97
CA PRO A 171 -4.81 10.30 6.53
C PRO A 171 -4.03 8.98 6.46
N LEU A 172 -4.50 8.00 7.22
CA LEU A 172 -4.02 6.62 7.16
C LEU A 172 -3.97 6.18 5.70
N SER A 173 -2.83 5.66 5.27
CA SER A 173 -2.65 5.20 3.89
C SER A 173 -2.09 3.80 3.97
N GLU A 174 -2.68 2.86 3.22
CA GLU A 174 -2.19 1.50 3.20
C GLU A 174 -2.03 0.93 1.78
N LYS A 175 -0.96 0.15 1.56
CA LYS A 175 -0.66 -0.48 0.27
C LYS A 175 -1.61 -1.64 0.06
N MET A 176 -2.23 -1.73 -1.11
CA MET A 176 -3.15 -2.84 -1.38
C MET A 176 -2.38 -4.10 -1.78
N LYS A 177 -2.80 -5.25 -1.24
CA LYS A 177 -2.29 -6.56 -1.63
C LYS A 177 -2.84 -6.97 -3.01
N PRO A 178 -2.20 -7.93 -3.71
CA PRO A 178 -2.70 -8.39 -5.01
C PRO A 178 -4.14 -8.89 -4.94
N ASN A 179 -5.02 -8.30 -5.77
CA ASN A 179 -6.46 -8.62 -5.84
C ASN A 179 -7.22 -8.36 -4.53
N GLU A 180 -6.71 -7.47 -3.67
CA GLU A 180 -7.42 -7.02 -2.47
C GLU A 180 -8.45 -5.94 -2.84
N GLU A 181 -9.65 -6.01 -2.25
CA GLU A 181 -10.67 -4.96 -2.40
C GLU A 181 -10.31 -3.73 -1.54
N PRO A 182 -10.58 -2.50 -1.99
CA PRO A 182 -10.25 -1.28 -1.25
C PRO A 182 -10.77 -1.25 0.20
N GLU A 183 -12.00 -1.73 0.43
CA GLU A 183 -12.58 -1.80 1.77
C GLU A 183 -11.84 -2.80 2.67
N SER A 184 -11.44 -3.95 2.13
CA SER A 184 -10.64 -4.94 2.86
C SER A 184 -9.28 -4.37 3.23
N ALA A 185 -8.62 -3.67 2.29
CA ALA A 185 -7.36 -2.99 2.54
C ALA A 185 -7.52 -1.89 3.61
N ALA A 186 -8.63 -1.15 3.62
CA ALA A 186 -8.91 -0.12 4.61
C ALA A 186 -9.05 -0.71 6.02
N VAL A 187 -9.87 -1.74 6.19
CA VAL A 187 -10.05 -2.42 7.48
C VAL A 187 -8.74 -3.01 7.97
N ARG A 188 -7.97 -3.62 7.05
CA ARG A 188 -6.64 -4.16 7.35
C ARG A 188 -5.67 -3.08 7.82
N GLY A 189 -5.56 -1.98 7.08
CA GLY A 189 -4.69 -0.86 7.46
C GLY A 189 -5.07 -0.24 8.81
N ILE A 190 -6.37 -0.07 9.08
CA ILE A 190 -6.84 0.37 10.41
C ILE A 190 -6.43 -0.62 11.50
N LYS A 191 -6.60 -1.92 11.27
CA LYS A 191 -6.19 -2.95 12.24
C LYS A 191 -4.69 -2.94 12.50
N GLU A 192 -3.88 -2.85 11.44
CA GLU A 192 -2.42 -2.91 11.52
C GLU A 192 -1.85 -1.67 12.21
N GLU A 193 -2.30 -0.47 11.82
CA GLU A 193 -1.73 0.78 12.32
C GLU A 193 -2.40 1.32 13.59
N LEU A 194 -3.69 1.08 13.80
CA LEU A 194 -4.46 1.62 14.94
C LEU A 194 -4.86 0.54 15.96
N GLY A 195 -4.67 -0.75 15.64
CA GLY A 195 -5.10 -1.85 16.50
C GLY A 195 -4.48 -1.85 17.89
N SER A 196 -3.24 -1.37 18.06
CA SER A 196 -2.58 -1.38 19.38
C SER A 196 -3.23 -0.47 20.43
N VAL A 197 -4.05 0.50 20.02
CA VAL A 197 -4.83 1.37 20.92
C VAL A 197 -6.30 0.96 21.03
N ILE A 198 -6.73 -0.01 20.21
CA ILE A 198 -8.07 -0.57 20.19
C ILE A 198 -7.98 -1.94 20.87
N GLY A 199 -8.42 -2.04 22.12
CA GLY A 199 -8.17 -3.23 22.96
C GLY A 199 -8.44 -4.59 22.30
N ASP A 200 -7.60 -5.58 22.62
CA ASP A 200 -7.51 -6.91 22.00
C ASP A 200 -8.81 -7.75 21.97
N GLU A 201 -9.83 -7.38 22.76
CA GLU A 201 -11.05 -8.18 22.93
C GLU A 201 -12.11 -7.95 21.85
N THR A 202 -11.95 -6.93 21.00
CA THR A 202 -12.95 -6.60 19.96
C THR A 202 -12.40 -6.84 18.56
N GLU A 203 -13.14 -7.60 17.74
CA GLU A 203 -12.77 -7.77 16.34
C GLU A 203 -12.90 -6.43 15.61
N VAL A 204 -11.85 -6.02 14.88
CA VAL A 204 -11.80 -4.71 14.20
C VAL A 204 -12.97 -4.50 13.23
N CYS A 205 -13.50 -5.58 12.65
CA CYS A 205 -14.67 -5.52 11.78
C CYS A 205 -15.93 -5.00 12.49
N ASP A 206 -16.02 -5.12 13.81
CA ASP A 206 -17.20 -4.72 14.58
C ASP A 206 -17.18 -3.22 14.94
N ILE A 207 -16.01 -2.59 14.90
CA ILE A 207 -15.80 -1.19 15.31
C ILE A 207 -15.50 -0.25 14.14
N VAL A 208 -15.18 -0.79 12.96
CA VAL A 208 -14.92 -0.01 11.75
C VAL A 208 -16.20 0.06 10.92
N THR A 209 -16.71 1.27 10.71
CA THR A 209 -17.82 1.52 9.79
C THR A 209 -17.31 2.35 8.62
N ILE A 210 -17.28 1.76 7.42
CA ILE A 210 -16.95 2.46 6.17
C ILE A 210 -18.21 3.13 5.61
N ASP A 211 -18.10 4.38 5.15
CA ASP A 211 -19.18 5.04 4.42
C ASP A 211 -19.24 4.52 2.98
N PRO A 212 -20.29 3.76 2.59
CA PRO A 212 -20.38 3.12 1.29
C PRO A 212 -20.46 4.13 0.12
N ASN A 213 -20.76 5.40 0.39
CA ASN A 213 -20.86 6.43 -0.64
C ASN A 213 -19.62 7.32 -0.74
N SER A 214 -18.59 7.06 0.08
CA SER A 214 -17.39 7.89 0.16
C SER A 214 -16.28 7.51 -0.81
N TYR A 215 -16.40 6.35 -1.47
CA TYR A 215 -15.34 5.81 -2.32
C TYR A 215 -15.01 6.71 -3.50
N VAL A 216 -13.73 7.08 -3.62
CA VAL A 216 -13.19 7.82 -4.76
C VAL A 216 -11.90 7.16 -5.23
N MET A 217 -11.76 6.97 -6.54
CA MET A 217 -10.52 6.49 -7.15
C MET A 217 -9.91 7.58 -8.02
N ARG A 218 -8.60 7.80 -7.87
CA ARG A 218 -7.81 8.67 -8.76
C ARG A 218 -6.47 8.05 -9.08
N VAL A 219 -5.91 8.44 -10.22
CA VAL A 219 -4.56 8.04 -10.64
C VAL A 219 -3.67 9.28 -10.64
N GLU A 220 -2.51 9.16 -10.01
CA GLU A 220 -1.48 10.22 -9.97
C GLU A 220 -0.14 9.70 -10.48
N GLU A 221 0.44 10.41 -11.43
CA GLU A 221 1.83 10.18 -11.86
C GLU A 221 2.74 11.21 -11.21
N ARG A 222 3.79 10.75 -10.53
CA ARG A 222 4.80 11.63 -9.93
C ARG A 222 6.08 10.87 -9.57
N ASN A 223 7.15 11.60 -9.30
CA ASN A 223 8.38 11.00 -8.82
C ASN A 223 8.20 10.37 -7.44
N SER A 224 8.78 9.19 -7.22
CA SER A 224 8.73 8.53 -5.92
C SER A 224 9.67 9.23 -4.93
N GLY A 225 9.12 9.74 -3.83
CA GLY A 225 9.93 10.27 -2.73
C GLY A 225 10.73 9.19 -2.00
N SER A 226 10.22 7.95 -1.97
CA SER A 226 10.93 6.80 -1.40
C SER A 226 12.07 6.30 -2.30
N TYR A 227 11.89 6.44 -3.62
CA TYR A 227 12.81 5.95 -4.64
C TYR A 227 13.14 7.07 -5.63
N PRO A 228 13.97 8.06 -5.25
CA PRO A 228 14.31 9.18 -6.14
C PRO A 228 14.82 8.70 -7.49
N GLY A 229 14.35 9.33 -8.57
CA GLY A 229 14.67 8.96 -9.95
C GLY A 229 13.82 7.84 -10.54
N LEU A 230 12.98 7.16 -9.75
CA LEU A 230 12.00 6.19 -10.22
C LEU A 230 10.61 6.86 -10.31
N PRO A 231 10.06 7.08 -11.52
CA PRO A 231 8.70 7.55 -11.68
C PRO A 231 7.69 6.57 -11.07
N GLY A 232 6.65 7.12 -10.45
CA GLY A 232 5.58 6.38 -9.82
C GLY A 232 4.22 6.67 -10.46
N CYS A 233 3.42 5.63 -10.64
CA CYS A 233 1.99 5.72 -10.94
C CYS A 233 1.22 5.20 -9.71
N TYR A 234 0.46 6.08 -9.08
CA TYR A 234 -0.26 5.78 -7.85
C TYR A 234 -1.74 5.70 -8.16
N VAL A 235 -2.32 4.51 -8.00
CA VAL A 235 -3.77 4.32 -8.03
C VAL A 235 -4.25 4.47 -6.59
N LEU A 236 -4.88 5.60 -6.30
CA LEU A 236 -5.30 6.00 -4.97
C LEU A 236 -6.80 5.74 -4.80
N HIS A 237 -7.14 4.93 -3.81
CA HIS A 237 -8.50 4.61 -3.40
C HIS A 237 -8.79 5.32 -2.09
N SER A 238 -9.68 6.31 -2.07
CA SER A 238 -10.02 7.07 -0.87
C SER A 238 -11.37 6.62 -0.31
N LEU A 239 -11.44 6.43 0.99
CA LEU A 239 -12.63 6.02 1.73
C LEU A 239 -12.75 6.85 3.02
N ASN A 240 -13.97 7.11 3.47
CA ASN A 240 -14.25 7.62 4.80
C ASN A 240 -14.66 6.46 5.71
N ALA A 241 -14.21 6.50 6.95
CA ALA A 241 -14.61 5.53 7.96
C ALA A 241 -14.76 6.18 9.34
N THR A 242 -15.55 5.58 10.21
CA THR A 242 -15.52 5.84 11.65
C THR A 242 -14.96 4.61 12.36
N VAL A 243 -14.18 4.83 13.41
CA VAL A 243 -13.58 3.74 14.19
C VAL A 243 -13.90 3.96 15.66
N GLU A 244 -14.61 3.02 16.28
CA GLU A 244 -14.92 3.09 17.70
C GLU A 244 -13.69 2.75 18.56
N GLY A 245 -13.66 3.30 19.79
CA GLY A 245 -12.59 3.02 20.76
C GLY A 245 -11.30 3.82 20.59
N LEU A 246 -11.17 4.66 19.56
CA LEU A 246 -9.99 5.51 19.40
C LEU A 246 -9.89 6.62 20.47
N PRO A 247 -8.66 7.01 20.89
CA PRO A 247 -8.44 8.14 21.79
C PRO A 247 -8.98 9.47 21.21
N GLU A 248 -9.56 10.32 22.06
CA GLU A 248 -10.08 11.64 21.65
C GLU A 248 -8.96 12.69 21.42
N GLY A 249 -7.77 12.48 22.00
CA GLY A 249 -6.60 13.33 21.85
C GLY A 249 -5.55 12.74 20.92
N ASP A 250 -4.43 13.45 20.77
CA ASP A 250 -3.25 12.93 20.05
C ASP A 250 -2.73 11.64 20.72
N PHE A 251 -2.31 10.67 19.92
CA PHE A 251 -1.79 9.39 20.40
C PHE A 251 -0.71 8.84 19.48
N CYS A 252 -0.03 7.79 19.90
CA CYS A 252 0.88 7.03 19.05
C CYS A 252 0.57 5.54 19.11
N THR A 253 0.89 4.84 18.04
CA THR A 253 0.77 3.39 17.93
C THR A 253 2.13 2.79 17.56
N ASP A 254 2.43 1.62 18.11
CA ASP A 254 3.58 0.83 17.70
C ASP A 254 3.21 -0.05 16.50
N GLU A 255 4.12 -0.14 15.55
CA GLU A 255 4.02 -1.05 14.41
C GLU A 255 4.67 -2.39 14.78
N VAL A 256 3.93 -3.48 14.57
CA VAL A 256 4.48 -4.83 14.71
C VAL A 256 5.38 -5.10 13.50
N ASP A 257 6.50 -5.81 13.66
CA ASP A 257 7.50 -6.01 12.59
C ASP A 257 6.88 -6.41 11.23
N GLU A 258 6.88 -5.47 10.27
CA GLU A 258 6.31 -5.51 8.90
C GLU A 258 6.66 -6.82 8.13
N TYR A 259 7.78 -7.44 8.47
CA TYR A 259 8.30 -8.62 7.76
C TYR A 259 8.58 -9.83 8.67
N ALA A 260 8.07 -9.85 9.91
CA ALA A 260 8.31 -10.91 10.89
C ALA A 260 7.99 -12.32 10.36
N ASP A 261 7.02 -12.42 9.45
CA ASP A 261 6.50 -13.68 8.90
C ASP A 261 6.95 -13.98 7.46
N SER A 262 7.84 -13.17 6.88
CA SER A 262 8.41 -13.49 5.56
C SER A 262 9.43 -14.64 5.69
N ASP A 263 9.42 -15.59 4.74
CA ASP A 263 10.49 -16.59 4.60
C ASP A 263 11.87 -15.95 4.32
N GLU A 264 11.87 -14.64 4.04
CA GLU A 264 12.99 -13.80 3.65
C GLU A 264 13.50 -12.93 4.83
N LYS A 265 13.38 -13.41 6.08
CA LYS A 265 13.75 -12.68 7.31
C LYS A 265 15.12 -11.99 7.28
N LYS A 266 16.10 -12.57 6.58
CA LYS A 266 17.42 -11.96 6.42
C LYS A 266 17.39 -10.68 5.58
N VAL A 267 16.61 -10.67 4.50
CA VAL A 267 16.45 -9.52 3.60
C VAL A 267 15.61 -8.44 4.26
N ALA A 268 14.58 -8.85 5.00
CA ALA A 268 13.75 -7.97 5.81
C ALA A 268 14.54 -7.12 6.81
N HIS A 269 15.54 -7.69 7.48
CA HIS A 269 16.38 -6.95 8.44
C HIS A 269 17.19 -5.82 7.78
N GLU A 270 17.44 -5.90 6.47
CA GLU A 270 18.15 -4.85 5.74
C GLU A 270 17.20 -3.73 5.26
N ALA A 271 15.89 -3.93 5.34
CA ALA A 271 14.88 -2.96 4.96
C ALA A 271 14.64 -1.93 6.08
N VAL A 272 14.42 -0.67 5.71
CA VAL A 272 13.97 0.35 6.66
C VAL A 272 12.46 0.22 6.82
N SER A 273 12.00 -0.18 8.01
CA SER A 273 10.58 -0.21 8.41
C SER A 273 10.22 0.97 9.32
N VAL A 274 8.92 1.23 9.47
CA VAL A 274 8.39 2.14 10.47
C VAL A 274 8.24 1.38 11.81
N LYS A 275 8.40 2.10 12.92
CA LYS A 275 8.30 1.56 14.29
C LYS A 275 7.12 2.15 15.04
N LYS A 276 6.88 3.44 14.85
CA LYS A 276 5.81 4.18 15.51
C LYS A 276 5.15 5.15 14.57
N HIS A 277 3.85 5.25 14.72
CA HIS A 277 3.00 6.24 14.06
C HIS A 277 2.50 7.23 15.11
N TYR A 278 2.51 8.52 14.78
CA TYR A 278 2.03 9.58 15.66
C TYR A 278 0.82 10.26 15.05
N TRP A 279 -0.32 10.14 15.71
CA TRP A 279 -1.64 10.50 15.21
C TRP A 279 -2.19 11.77 15.85
N LYS A 280 -2.85 12.58 15.04
CA LYS A 280 -3.50 13.83 15.48
C LYS A 280 -4.88 13.98 14.88
N TRP A 281 -5.80 14.54 15.65
CA TRP A 281 -7.10 14.95 15.15
C TRP A 281 -7.02 16.39 14.62
N VAL A 282 -7.31 16.58 13.33
CA VAL A 282 -7.25 17.89 12.68
C VAL A 282 -8.59 18.26 12.04
N SER A 283 -8.82 19.56 11.83
CA SER A 283 -10.01 20.01 11.10
C SER A 283 -10.00 19.45 9.68
N ALA A 284 -11.15 19.01 9.16
CA ALA A 284 -11.27 18.49 7.80
C ALA A 284 -10.74 19.49 6.74
N ASP A 285 -10.93 20.79 6.98
CA ASP A 285 -10.48 21.88 6.09
C ASP A 285 -8.96 22.04 6.02
N SER A 286 -8.24 21.48 7.01
CA SER A 286 -6.77 21.57 7.07
C SER A 286 -6.06 20.52 6.24
N ILE A 287 -6.79 19.52 5.73
CA ILE A 287 -6.23 18.43 4.93
C ILE A 287 -6.36 18.81 3.45
N GLN A 288 -5.22 19.16 2.83
CA GLN A 288 -5.19 19.41 1.39
C GLN A 288 -5.51 18.12 0.61
N PRO A 289 -6.24 18.22 -0.53
CA PRO A 289 -6.54 17.09 -1.40
C PRO A 289 -5.31 16.42 -2.03
#